data_AF-A0AAW1ZZE0-F1
#
_entry.id   AF-A0AAW1ZZE0-F1
#
_cell.length_a   1.000
_cell.length_b   1.000
_cell.length_c   1.000
_cell.angle_alpha   90.00
_cell.angle_beta   90.00
_cell.angle_gamma   90.00
#
_symmetry.space_group_name_H-M   'P 1'
#
loop_
_entity.id
_entity.type
_entity.pdbx_description
1 polymer ?
#
loop_
_entity_poly.entity_id
_entity_poly.type
_entity_poly.pdbx_seq_one_letter_code
_entity_poly.pdbx_strand_id
1 'polypeptide(L)'
;MNPFENIKVSQPPRARLLLWSDLKHSDMEEIEKTSSIPEIERILCHALLVSDVPQPKQRVLLELYTNLVLFCREKNFNREQTSVLISIIKNVHQFNTETPLNNTDHCLTYCSELLLCHSVRRPPFSIDLFSSEQVTQILYYFINTYMRHYFLYKYIFTPEVQLDIYLSYIGMPEEDTDIEETAQSDSATDGERETEKETEIDGEVQLSAALPEIKTTETDSPNQGSSSKSELRSIVQKEVRDEVMRLTAQLQQRLQDSADQLNDNISKLEAKIQVKK
;
A
#
# COMPACT_ATOMS: atom_id res chain seq x y z
N MET A 1 18.17 5.56 -23.84
CA MET A 1 17.74 4.26 -23.28
C MET A 1 16.90 4.57 -22.07
N ASN A 2 15.60 4.23 -22.08
CA ASN A 2 14.77 4.39 -20.90
C ASN A 2 15.22 3.36 -19.85
N PRO A 3 15.70 3.77 -18.67
CA PRO A 3 16.16 2.83 -17.65
C PRO A 3 15.05 1.90 -17.12
N PHE A 4 13.78 2.21 -17.46
CA PHE A 4 12.59 1.46 -17.05
C PHE A 4 12.10 0.42 -18.07
N GLU A 5 12.68 0.36 -19.28
CA GLU A 5 12.24 -0.61 -20.33
C GLU A 5 12.54 -2.08 -19.98
N ASN A 6 13.41 -2.34 -19.00
CA ASN A 6 13.83 -3.69 -18.60
C ASN A 6 13.30 -4.14 -17.23
N ILE A 7 12.34 -3.44 -16.63
CA ILE A 7 11.72 -3.91 -15.38
C ILE A 7 10.82 -5.10 -15.73
N LYS A 8 11.31 -6.30 -15.44
CA LYS A 8 10.60 -7.54 -15.68
C LYS A 8 9.44 -7.66 -14.68
N VAL A 9 8.22 -7.37 -15.12
CA VAL A 9 7.01 -7.55 -14.32
C VAL A 9 6.81 -9.04 -14.04
N SER A 10 6.53 -9.39 -12.78
CA SER A 10 6.27 -10.78 -12.38
C SER A 10 5.12 -11.35 -13.21
N GLN A 11 5.36 -12.47 -13.87
CA GLN A 11 4.35 -13.14 -14.69
C GLN A 11 3.48 -14.03 -13.80
N PRO A 12 2.17 -14.10 -14.05
CA PRO A 12 1.29 -14.96 -13.26
C PRO A 12 1.74 -16.43 -13.39
N PRO A 13 1.70 -17.21 -12.29
CA PRO A 13 1.93 -18.65 -12.34
C PRO A 13 0.95 -19.33 -13.30
N ARG A 14 1.33 -20.48 -13.86
CA ARG A 14 0.38 -21.27 -14.66
C ARG A 14 -0.75 -21.78 -13.78
N ALA A 15 -1.99 -21.54 -14.20
CA ALA A 15 -3.18 -22.07 -13.56
C ALA A 15 -3.14 -23.61 -13.46
N ARG A 16 -3.52 -24.14 -12.30
CA ARG A 16 -3.53 -25.57 -11.97
C ARG A 16 -4.80 -25.90 -11.19
N LEU A 17 -5.13 -27.19 -11.12
CA LEU A 17 -6.23 -27.68 -10.29
C LEU A 17 -5.91 -27.50 -8.81
N LEU A 18 -6.80 -26.81 -8.11
CA LEU A 18 -6.68 -26.44 -6.68
C LEU A 18 -7.63 -27.21 -5.75
N LEU A 19 -8.17 -28.34 -6.19
CA LEU A 19 -9.11 -29.12 -5.39
C LEU A 19 -8.40 -29.68 -4.14
N TRP A 20 -8.93 -29.35 -2.95
CA TRP A 20 -8.38 -29.75 -1.65
C TRP A 20 -6.91 -29.35 -1.41
N SER A 21 -6.42 -28.32 -2.10
CA SER A 21 -5.01 -27.91 -2.02
C SER A 21 -4.68 -27.20 -0.70
N ASP A 22 -5.50 -26.21 -0.33
CA ASP A 22 -5.30 -25.42 0.88
C ASP A 22 -6.20 -25.85 2.04
N LEU A 23 -7.49 -26.06 1.77
CA LEU A 23 -8.46 -26.55 2.75
C LEU A 23 -8.72 -28.04 2.52
N LYS A 24 -8.56 -28.87 3.54
CA LYS A 24 -8.83 -30.30 3.46
C LYS A 24 -10.34 -30.57 3.58
N HIS A 25 -10.73 -31.79 3.22
CA HIS A 25 -12.12 -32.23 3.35
C HIS A 25 -12.63 -32.16 4.80
N SER A 26 -11.78 -32.50 5.79
CA SER A 26 -12.11 -32.40 7.22
C SER A 26 -12.49 -30.97 7.61
N ASP A 27 -11.66 -30.01 7.20
CA ASP A 27 -11.81 -28.60 7.59
C ASP A 27 -13.12 -28.02 7.01
N MET A 28 -13.43 -28.39 5.76
CA MET A 28 -14.69 -27.97 5.12
C MET A 28 -15.93 -28.62 5.75
N GLU A 29 -15.83 -29.85 6.23
CA GLU A 29 -16.93 -30.52 6.92
C GLU A 29 -17.23 -29.85 8.27
N GLU A 30 -16.19 -29.42 8.99
CA GLU A 30 -16.34 -28.64 10.23
C GLU A 30 -16.92 -27.25 9.96
N ILE A 31 -16.46 -26.58 8.89
CA ILE A 31 -17.00 -25.29 8.46
C ILE A 31 -18.50 -25.45 8.16
N GLU A 32 -18.93 -26.42 7.36
CA GLU A 32 -20.34 -26.58 6.99
C GLU A 32 -21.26 -26.87 8.19
N LYS A 33 -20.79 -27.65 9.17
CA LYS A 33 -21.53 -27.94 10.41
C LYS A 33 -21.75 -26.70 11.28
N THR A 34 -20.94 -25.67 11.09
CA THR A 34 -20.86 -24.53 11.99
C THR A 34 -21.48 -23.27 11.41
N SER A 35 -22.44 -22.67 12.11
CA SER A 35 -23.05 -21.38 11.72
C SER A 35 -22.38 -20.17 12.36
N SER A 36 -21.50 -20.37 13.35
CA SER A 36 -20.87 -19.31 14.13
C SER A 36 -19.65 -18.72 13.41
N ILE A 37 -19.66 -17.41 13.15
CA ILE A 37 -18.54 -16.67 12.54
C ILE A 37 -17.20 -16.91 13.27
N PRO A 38 -17.09 -16.75 14.61
CA PRO A 38 -15.80 -16.93 15.30
C PRO A 38 -15.25 -18.36 15.21
N GLU A 39 -16.12 -19.35 15.04
CA GLU A 39 -15.67 -20.74 14.90
C GLU A 39 -15.21 -21.04 13.46
N ILE A 40 -15.85 -20.43 12.44
CA ILE A 40 -15.34 -20.45 11.06
C ILE A 40 -13.96 -19.79 11.00
N GLU A 41 -13.80 -18.64 11.66
CA GLU A 41 -12.51 -17.96 11.78
C GLU A 41 -11.45 -18.85 12.44
N ARG A 42 -11.80 -19.57 13.52
CA ARG A 42 -10.88 -20.50 14.18
C ARG A 42 -10.41 -21.60 13.23
N ILE A 43 -11.33 -22.23 12.49
CA ILE A 43 -11.01 -23.31 11.56
C ILE A 43 -10.15 -22.80 10.40
N LEU A 44 -10.54 -21.66 9.80
CA LEU A 44 -9.79 -21.04 8.72
C LEU A 44 -8.40 -20.59 9.16
N CYS A 45 -8.27 -20.08 10.38
CA CYS A 45 -6.98 -19.71 10.96
C CYS A 45 -6.09 -20.94 11.05
N HIS A 46 -6.55 -22.03 11.65
CA HIS A 46 -5.75 -23.25 11.79
C HIS A 46 -5.39 -23.89 10.42
N ALA A 47 -6.30 -23.84 9.44
CA ALA A 47 -6.06 -24.47 8.14
C ALA A 47 -5.18 -23.64 7.20
N LEU A 48 -5.34 -22.31 7.19
CA LEU A 48 -4.72 -21.44 6.18
C LEU A 48 -3.56 -20.60 6.73
N LEU A 49 -3.53 -20.38 8.05
CA LEU A 49 -2.52 -19.57 8.72
C LEU A 49 -1.69 -20.48 9.64
N VAL A 50 -0.37 -20.45 9.49
CA VAL A 50 0.56 -21.34 10.22
C VAL A 50 0.66 -21.00 11.73
N SER A 51 -0.15 -20.09 12.25
CA SER A 51 -0.09 -19.57 13.62
C SER A 51 -1.46 -19.61 14.29
N ASP A 52 -1.50 -20.11 15.53
CA ASP A 52 -2.72 -20.14 16.37
C ASP A 52 -3.20 -18.74 16.78
N VAL A 53 -2.30 -17.76 16.82
CA VAL A 53 -2.64 -16.36 17.09
C VAL A 53 -2.41 -15.54 15.83
N PRO A 54 -3.47 -14.99 15.22
CA PRO A 54 -3.33 -14.18 14.01
C PRO A 54 -2.75 -12.81 14.36
N GLN A 55 -1.60 -12.51 13.77
CA GLN A 55 -1.02 -11.16 13.74
C GLN A 55 -2.01 -10.16 13.13
N PRO A 56 -1.89 -8.84 13.39
CA PRO A 56 -2.83 -7.84 12.86
C PRO A 56 -3.03 -7.94 11.34
N LYS A 57 -1.94 -8.15 10.57
CA LYS A 57 -2.00 -8.37 9.11
C LYS A 57 -2.77 -9.65 8.78
N GLN A 58 -2.54 -10.75 9.50
CA GLN A 58 -3.22 -12.02 9.27
C GLN A 58 -4.73 -11.94 9.58
N ARG A 59 -5.17 -11.07 10.50
CA ARG A 59 -6.61 -10.83 10.74
C ARG A 59 -7.33 -10.29 9.51
N VAL A 60 -6.68 -9.44 8.73
CA VAL A 60 -7.25 -8.92 7.47
C VAL A 60 -7.45 -10.04 6.44
N LEU A 61 -6.53 -11.02 6.38
CA LEU A 61 -6.71 -12.21 5.54
C LEU A 61 -7.80 -13.12 6.07
N LEU A 62 -7.86 -13.30 7.39
CA LEU A 62 -8.88 -14.13 8.00
C LEU A 62 -10.28 -13.57 7.71
N GLU A 63 -10.45 -12.26 7.84
CA GLU A 63 -11.68 -11.57 7.46
C GLU A 63 -12.03 -11.77 5.98
N LEU A 64 -11.04 -11.68 5.07
CA LEU A 64 -11.24 -11.98 3.65
C LEU A 64 -11.75 -13.42 3.43
N TYR A 65 -11.10 -14.41 4.05
CA TYR A 65 -11.48 -15.82 3.90
C TYR A 65 -12.84 -16.14 4.54
N THR A 66 -13.14 -15.56 5.70
CA THR A 66 -14.45 -15.70 6.35
C THR A 66 -15.55 -15.11 5.48
N ASN A 67 -15.35 -13.92 4.91
CA ASN A 67 -16.31 -13.30 3.99
C ASN A 67 -16.51 -14.15 2.71
N LEU A 68 -15.46 -14.81 2.21
CA LEU A 68 -15.56 -15.77 1.10
C LEU A 68 -16.44 -16.98 1.46
N VAL A 69 -16.29 -17.55 2.66
CA VAL A 69 -17.16 -18.63 3.14
C VAL A 69 -18.60 -18.16 3.23
N LEU A 70 -18.85 -16.97 3.79
CA LEU A 70 -20.20 -16.41 3.90
C LEU A 70 -20.83 -16.18 2.52
N PHE A 71 -20.07 -15.66 1.56
CA PHE A 71 -20.50 -15.52 0.17
C PHE A 71 -20.86 -16.87 -0.47
N CYS A 72 -20.02 -17.89 -0.29
CA CYS A 72 -20.29 -19.24 -0.80
C CYS A 72 -21.59 -19.81 -0.23
N ARG A 73 -21.87 -19.58 1.06
CA ARG A 73 -23.13 -20.00 1.70
C ARG A 73 -24.33 -19.27 1.13
N GLU A 74 -24.23 -17.95 0.96
CA GLU A 74 -25.30 -17.14 0.36
C GLU A 74 -25.65 -17.62 -1.05
N LYS A 75 -24.64 -18.03 -1.83
CA LYS A 75 -24.82 -18.56 -3.19
C LYS A 75 -25.03 -20.08 -3.26
N ASN A 76 -25.15 -20.77 -2.12
CA ASN A 76 -25.36 -22.22 -2.01
C ASN A 76 -24.29 -23.04 -2.76
N PHE A 77 -23.02 -22.65 -2.66
CA PHE A 77 -21.91 -23.42 -3.21
C PHE A 77 -21.63 -24.68 -2.38
N ASN A 78 -21.19 -25.74 -3.03
CA ASN A 78 -20.79 -26.97 -2.36
C ASN A 78 -19.41 -26.84 -1.66
N ARG A 79 -19.02 -27.89 -0.93
CA ARG A 79 -17.78 -27.90 -0.13
C ARG A 79 -16.54 -27.78 -1.01
N GLU A 80 -16.54 -28.51 -2.12
CA GLU A 80 -15.47 -28.52 -3.13
C GLU A 80 -15.29 -27.14 -3.74
N GLN A 81 -16.39 -26.50 -4.15
CA GLN A 81 -16.46 -25.16 -4.72
C GLN A 81 -15.92 -24.12 -3.73
N THR A 82 -16.32 -24.21 -2.47
CA THR A 82 -15.86 -23.29 -1.42
C THR A 82 -14.36 -23.44 -1.17
N SER A 83 -13.87 -24.67 -1.02
CA SER A 83 -12.43 -24.97 -0.84
C SER A 83 -11.60 -24.45 -2.01
N VAL A 84 -12.05 -24.71 -3.24
CA VAL A 84 -11.40 -24.23 -4.45
C VAL A 84 -11.41 -22.71 -4.52
N LEU A 85 -12.54 -22.05 -4.27
CA LEU A 85 -12.64 -20.60 -4.39
C LEU A 85 -11.69 -19.89 -3.41
N ILE A 86 -11.63 -20.37 -2.17
CA ILE A 86 -10.68 -19.84 -1.18
C ILE A 86 -9.23 -20.04 -1.66
N SER A 87 -8.93 -21.21 -2.22
CA SER A 87 -7.59 -21.51 -2.78
C SER A 87 -7.26 -20.58 -3.95
N ILE A 88 -8.20 -20.30 -4.85
CA ILE A 88 -8.04 -19.35 -5.97
C ILE A 88 -7.70 -17.96 -5.43
N ILE A 89 -8.49 -17.43 -4.50
CA ILE A 89 -8.24 -16.09 -3.95
C ILE A 89 -6.93 -16.03 -3.19
N LYS A 90 -6.57 -17.06 -2.43
CA LYS A 90 -5.28 -17.16 -1.75
C LYS A 90 -4.10 -17.10 -2.75
N ASN A 91 -4.18 -17.86 -3.84
CA ASN A 91 -3.16 -17.86 -4.88
C ASN A 91 -3.03 -16.50 -5.58
N VAL A 92 -4.17 -15.88 -5.91
CA VAL A 92 -4.18 -14.52 -6.49
C VAL A 92 -3.62 -13.49 -5.50
N HIS A 93 -3.94 -13.63 -4.22
CA HIS A 93 -3.40 -12.75 -3.18
C HIS A 93 -1.89 -12.88 -3.02
N GLN A 94 -1.38 -14.12 -3.00
CA GLN A 94 0.05 -14.36 -2.96
C GLN A 94 0.76 -13.75 -4.17
N PHE A 95 0.26 -13.99 -5.38
CA PHE A 95 0.81 -13.39 -6.60
C PHE A 95 0.75 -11.86 -6.58
N ASN A 96 -0.32 -11.28 -6.03
CA ASN A 96 -0.46 -9.83 -5.89
C ASN A 96 0.66 -9.23 -5.03
N THR A 97 0.99 -9.88 -3.92
CA THR A 97 1.89 -9.33 -2.89
C THR A 97 3.37 -9.70 -3.10
N GLU A 98 3.67 -10.60 -4.03
CA GLU A 98 5.03 -10.96 -4.46
C GLU A 98 5.81 -9.79 -5.08
N THR A 99 5.14 -8.73 -5.54
CA THR A 99 5.79 -7.57 -6.16
C THR A 99 5.19 -6.26 -5.67
N PRO A 100 6.01 -5.21 -5.40
CA PRO A 100 5.49 -3.88 -5.12
C PRO A 100 4.86 -3.22 -6.35
N LEU A 101 5.22 -3.66 -7.56
CA LEU A 101 4.77 -3.08 -8.81
C LEU A 101 3.30 -3.38 -9.07
N ASN A 102 2.56 -2.43 -9.65
CA ASN A 102 1.16 -2.64 -10.01
C ASN A 102 1.01 -3.85 -10.97
N ASN A 103 0.20 -4.83 -10.57
CA ASN A 103 -0.08 -6.06 -11.29
C ASN A 103 -1.60 -6.34 -11.34
N THR A 104 -2.43 -5.30 -11.23
CA THR A 104 -3.91 -5.40 -11.24
C THR A 104 -4.45 -6.25 -12.40
N ASP A 105 -4.02 -5.97 -13.63
CA ASP A 105 -4.49 -6.69 -14.83
C ASP A 105 -4.03 -8.16 -14.83
N HIS A 106 -2.81 -8.42 -14.35
CA HIS A 106 -2.29 -9.78 -14.20
C HIS A 106 -3.05 -10.56 -13.12
N CYS A 107 -3.41 -9.94 -12.00
CA CYS A 107 -4.22 -10.57 -10.95
C CYS A 107 -5.62 -10.92 -11.45
N LEU A 108 -6.26 -10.03 -12.21
CA LEU A 108 -7.57 -10.30 -12.80
C LEU A 108 -7.52 -11.42 -13.85
N THR A 109 -6.49 -11.40 -14.70
CA THR A 109 -6.25 -12.45 -15.70
C THR A 109 -5.99 -13.79 -15.02
N TYR A 110 -5.14 -13.82 -14.00
CA TYR A 110 -4.81 -15.04 -13.26
C TYR A 110 -6.04 -15.64 -12.54
N CYS A 111 -6.86 -14.78 -11.91
CA CYS A 111 -8.13 -15.21 -11.33
C CYS A 111 -9.06 -15.82 -12.39
N SER A 112 -9.16 -15.19 -13.57
CA SER A 112 -10.00 -15.67 -14.67
C SER A 112 -9.51 -17.01 -15.24
N GLU A 113 -8.19 -17.18 -15.39
CA GLU A 113 -7.59 -18.44 -15.84
C GLU A 113 -7.79 -19.57 -14.83
N LEU A 114 -7.62 -19.29 -13.53
CA LEU A 114 -7.90 -20.24 -12.46
C LEU A 114 -9.38 -20.65 -12.45
N LEU A 115 -10.31 -19.70 -12.56
CA LEU A 115 -11.73 -20.03 -12.64
C LEU A 115 -12.04 -20.88 -13.88
N LEU A 116 -11.47 -20.55 -15.03
CA LEU A 116 -11.67 -21.32 -16.26
C LEU A 116 -11.19 -22.78 -16.11
N CYS A 117 -10.09 -23.01 -15.37
CA CYS A 117 -9.61 -24.36 -15.06
C CYS A 117 -10.59 -25.17 -14.22
N HIS A 118 -11.53 -24.54 -13.54
CA HIS A 118 -12.51 -25.19 -12.67
C HIS A 118 -13.95 -25.07 -13.22
N SER A 119 -14.11 -24.62 -14.46
CA SER A 119 -15.43 -24.49 -15.12
C SER A 119 -15.54 -25.27 -16.43
N VAL A 120 -14.47 -25.93 -16.87
CA VAL A 120 -14.43 -26.63 -18.15
C VAL A 120 -13.93 -28.05 -17.95
N ARG A 121 -14.61 -29.03 -18.54
CA ARG A 121 -14.24 -30.45 -18.42
C ARG A 121 -13.11 -30.84 -19.38
N ARG A 122 -11.85 -30.80 -18.93
CA ARG A 122 -10.67 -31.33 -19.67
C ARG A 122 -9.64 -31.98 -18.72
N PRO A 123 -9.94 -33.15 -18.15
CA PRO A 123 -8.95 -33.90 -17.35
C PRO A 123 -7.69 -34.21 -18.18
N PRO A 124 -6.47 -34.13 -17.60
CA PRO A 124 -6.15 -33.84 -16.20
C PRO A 124 -6.00 -32.34 -15.86
N PHE A 125 -6.22 -31.43 -16.80
CA PHE A 125 -5.86 -30.00 -16.65
C PHE A 125 -6.98 -29.15 -16.07
N SER A 126 -8.24 -29.52 -16.32
CA SER A 126 -9.40 -28.75 -15.86
C SER A 126 -10.57 -29.66 -15.44
N ILE A 127 -11.38 -29.15 -14.52
CA ILE A 127 -12.57 -29.82 -13.97
C ILE A 127 -13.81 -28.95 -14.20
N ASP A 128 -14.97 -29.58 -14.25
CA ASP A 128 -16.27 -28.92 -14.38
C ASP A 128 -16.92 -28.79 -13.00
N LEU A 129 -16.42 -27.82 -12.22
CA LEU A 129 -16.86 -27.60 -10.84
C LEU A 129 -17.81 -26.41 -10.72
N PHE A 130 -17.56 -25.31 -11.44
CA PHE A 130 -18.42 -24.13 -11.45
C PHE A 130 -19.19 -24.00 -12.75
N SER A 131 -20.48 -23.71 -12.66
CA SER A 131 -21.29 -23.34 -13.82
C SER A 131 -20.92 -21.96 -14.35
N SER A 132 -21.28 -21.66 -15.60
CA SER A 132 -21.04 -20.33 -16.19
C SER A 132 -21.64 -19.19 -15.38
N GLU A 133 -22.81 -19.40 -14.76
CA GLU A 133 -23.45 -18.40 -13.92
C GLU A 133 -22.66 -18.18 -12.63
N GLN A 134 -22.21 -19.25 -11.98
CA GLN A 134 -21.40 -19.18 -10.77
C GLN A 134 -20.08 -18.46 -11.02
N VAL A 135 -19.42 -18.68 -12.17
CA VAL A 135 -18.21 -17.96 -12.56
C VAL A 135 -18.45 -16.45 -12.63
N THR A 136 -19.55 -16.03 -13.26
CA THR A 136 -19.90 -14.60 -13.34
C THR A 136 -20.14 -14.00 -11.95
N GLN A 137 -20.85 -14.72 -11.08
CA GLN A 137 -21.09 -14.28 -9.70
C GLN A 137 -19.78 -14.16 -8.90
N ILE A 138 -18.88 -15.13 -9.05
CA ILE A 138 -17.56 -15.13 -8.40
C ILE A 138 -16.71 -13.96 -8.89
N LEU A 139 -16.62 -13.75 -10.21
CA LEU A 139 -15.85 -12.63 -10.78
C LEU A 139 -16.42 -11.29 -10.32
N TYR A 140 -17.75 -11.13 -10.33
CA TYR A 140 -18.39 -9.93 -9.83
C TYR A 140 -18.06 -9.69 -8.36
N TYR A 141 -18.15 -10.72 -7.51
CA TYR A 141 -17.76 -10.62 -6.11
C TYR A 141 -16.29 -10.23 -5.96
N PHE A 142 -15.37 -10.94 -6.62
CA PHE A 142 -13.93 -10.70 -6.58
C PHE A 142 -13.55 -9.27 -6.96
N ILE A 143 -14.17 -8.73 -8.02
CA ILE A 143 -13.91 -7.35 -8.47
C ILE A 143 -14.39 -6.34 -7.40
N ASN A 144 -15.59 -6.55 -6.86
CA ASN A 144 -16.21 -5.61 -5.93
C ASN A 144 -15.70 -5.70 -4.49
N THR A 145 -15.08 -6.81 -4.09
CA THR A 145 -14.53 -6.99 -2.74
C THR A 145 -13.01 -6.93 -2.75
N TYR A 146 -12.35 -7.88 -3.40
CA TYR A 146 -10.90 -8.00 -3.36
C TYR A 146 -10.20 -6.91 -4.18
N MET A 147 -10.55 -6.78 -5.48
CA MET A 147 -9.89 -5.81 -6.37
C MET A 147 -10.22 -4.35 -6.00
N ARG A 148 -11.42 -4.08 -5.50
CA ARG A 148 -11.78 -2.76 -4.97
C ARG A 148 -10.80 -2.29 -3.87
N HIS A 149 -10.31 -3.23 -3.04
CA HIS A 149 -9.36 -2.95 -1.96
C HIS A 149 -7.91 -3.34 -2.33
N TYR A 150 -7.60 -3.39 -3.64
CA TYR A 150 -6.28 -3.80 -4.14
C TYR A 150 -5.11 -3.09 -3.44
N PHE A 151 -5.15 -1.76 -3.34
CA PHE A 151 -4.07 -0.98 -2.73
C PHE A 151 -3.91 -1.23 -1.23
N LEU A 152 -4.99 -1.56 -0.52
CA LEU A 152 -4.94 -1.92 0.90
C LEU A 152 -4.15 -3.21 1.09
N TYR A 153 -4.49 -4.26 0.32
CA TYR A 153 -3.75 -5.51 0.35
C TYR A 153 -2.28 -5.31 -0.06
N LYS A 154 -2.03 -4.49 -1.08
CA LYS A 154 -0.67 -4.16 -1.51
C LYS A 154 0.13 -3.54 -0.37
N TYR A 155 -0.42 -2.52 0.28
CA TYR A 155 0.24 -1.79 1.35
C TYR A 155 0.57 -2.68 2.56
N ILE A 156 -0.35 -3.56 2.95
CA ILE A 156 -0.18 -4.38 4.16
C ILE A 156 0.83 -5.51 3.94
N PHE A 157 0.78 -6.17 2.78
CA PHE A 157 1.41 -7.48 2.58
C PHE A 157 2.62 -7.47 1.64
N THR A 158 2.88 -6.38 0.92
CA THR A 158 4.07 -6.29 0.07
C THR A 158 5.32 -6.10 0.95
N PRO A 159 6.41 -6.83 0.70
CA PRO A 159 7.68 -6.58 1.38
C PRO A 159 8.22 -5.19 1.01
N GLU A 160 8.77 -4.48 1.99
CA GLU A 160 9.43 -3.20 1.75
C GLU A 160 10.71 -3.41 0.94
N VAL A 161 10.89 -2.61 -0.12
CA VAL A 161 12.10 -2.61 -0.94
C VAL A 161 12.82 -1.29 -0.68
N GLN A 162 13.99 -1.37 -0.03
CA GLN A 162 14.88 -0.22 0.15
C GLN A 162 15.85 -0.15 -1.04
N LEU A 163 15.96 1.02 -1.66
CA LEU A 163 16.90 1.26 -2.75
C LEU A 163 18.05 2.12 -2.23
N ASP A 164 19.22 1.51 -2.07
CA ASP A 164 20.44 2.23 -1.75
C ASP A 164 21.05 2.77 -3.04
N ILE A 165 20.94 4.09 -3.24
CA ILE A 165 21.46 4.76 -4.42
C ILE A 165 22.87 5.25 -4.11
N TYR A 166 23.86 4.66 -4.78
CA TYR A 166 25.21 5.20 -4.83
C TYR A 166 25.41 6.02 -6.10
N LEU A 167 25.83 7.28 -5.94
CA LEU A 167 26.14 8.19 -7.04
C LEU A 167 27.66 8.37 -7.12
N SER A 168 28.26 7.89 -8.20
CA SER A 168 29.64 8.24 -8.56
C SER A 168 29.62 9.32 -9.63
N TYR A 169 30.34 10.41 -9.38
CA TYR A 169 30.48 11.51 -10.33
C TYR A 169 31.81 11.38 -11.06
N ILE A 170 31.74 11.25 -12.38
CA ILE A 170 32.94 11.20 -13.24
C ILE A 170 33.66 12.55 -13.12
N GLY A 171 34.93 12.53 -12.70
CA GLY A 171 35.79 13.71 -12.64
C GLY A 171 35.92 14.39 -11.27
N MET A 172 35.32 13.82 -10.20
CA MET A 172 35.73 14.18 -8.84
C MET A 172 36.97 13.35 -8.46
N PRO A 173 38.00 13.94 -7.84
CA PRO A 173 39.06 13.16 -7.23
C PRO A 173 38.41 12.24 -6.18
N GLU A 174 38.77 10.96 -6.21
CA GLU A 174 38.39 10.02 -5.15
C GLU A 174 39.01 10.56 -3.86
N GLU A 175 38.17 11.11 -2.97
CA GLU A 175 38.57 11.27 -1.58
C GLU A 175 38.63 9.85 -1.03
N ASP A 176 39.83 9.39 -0.70
CA ASP A 176 40.08 8.15 0.01
C ASP A 176 39.26 8.17 1.30
N THR A 177 38.03 7.65 1.27
CA THR A 177 37.32 7.28 2.48
C THR A 177 37.92 5.97 2.95
N ASP A 178 39.01 6.10 3.70
CA ASP A 178 39.43 5.08 4.65
C ASP A 178 38.22 4.79 5.56
N ILE A 179 37.49 3.73 5.23
CA ILE A 179 36.52 3.14 6.14
C ILE A 179 37.35 2.55 7.28
N GLU A 180 37.53 3.33 8.35
CA GLU A 180 37.97 2.79 9.63
C GLU A 180 36.96 1.74 10.08
N GLU A 181 37.38 0.49 9.95
CA GLU A 181 36.77 -0.70 10.50
C GLU A 181 36.74 -0.59 12.04
N THR A 182 35.76 0.14 12.58
CA THR A 182 35.56 0.23 14.03
C THR A 182 34.72 -0.96 14.50
N ALA A 183 35.48 -2.02 14.80
CA ALA A 183 35.29 -3.01 15.85
C ALA A 183 33.90 -3.14 16.50
N GLN A 184 33.38 -4.36 16.41
CA GLN A 184 32.57 -5.03 17.43
C GLN A 184 32.93 -4.59 18.86
N SER A 185 31.92 -4.10 19.58
CA SER A 185 31.89 -4.13 21.04
C SER A 185 30.48 -4.50 21.49
N ASP A 186 30.33 -5.77 21.88
CA ASP A 186 29.24 -6.23 22.74
C ASP A 186 29.25 -5.43 24.06
N SER A 187 28.11 -4.87 24.44
CA SER A 187 27.74 -4.76 25.86
C SER A 187 26.24 -4.54 26.02
N ALA A 188 25.59 -5.54 26.58
CA ALA A 188 24.24 -5.50 27.12
C ALA A 188 24.13 -4.62 28.37
N THR A 189 22.99 -3.95 28.54
CA THR A 189 22.25 -3.61 29.79
C THR A 189 21.07 -2.71 29.37
N ASP A 190 19.82 -3.18 29.33
CA ASP A 190 18.85 -3.37 30.43
C ASP A 190 18.21 -2.05 30.95
N GLY A 191 16.87 -2.07 31.02
CA GLY A 191 15.98 -1.11 31.71
C GLY A 191 15.90 0.31 31.14
N GLU A 192 14.78 1.03 31.09
CA GLU A 192 13.48 0.88 31.75
C GLU A 192 12.40 1.63 30.94
N ARG A 193 11.19 1.08 30.97
CA ARG A 193 9.94 1.76 30.66
C ARG A 193 9.70 2.87 31.68
N GLU A 194 9.22 4.03 31.23
CA GLU A 194 8.13 4.71 31.92
C GLU A 194 7.08 5.20 30.92
N THR A 195 5.88 4.69 31.14
CA THR A 195 4.58 5.09 30.62
C THR A 195 4.13 6.38 31.29
N GLU A 196 3.39 7.24 30.58
CA GLU A 196 2.25 7.94 31.18
C GLU A 196 1.22 8.38 30.13
N LYS A 197 -0.03 8.40 30.59
CA LYS A 197 -1.29 8.20 29.85
C LYS A 197 -2.02 9.48 29.45
N GLU A 198 -2.77 9.35 28.36
CA GLU A 198 -4.16 9.78 28.07
C GLU A 198 -4.76 11.03 28.73
N THR A 199 -5.31 11.94 27.90
CA THR A 199 -6.72 12.36 28.06
C THR A 199 -7.34 12.80 26.73
N GLU A 200 -8.64 12.54 26.62
CA GLU A 200 -9.54 12.60 25.46
C GLU A 200 -10.29 13.95 25.28
N ILE A 201 -10.60 14.24 24.01
CA ILE A 201 -11.84 14.85 23.42
C ILE A 201 -12.22 16.31 23.78
N ASP A 202 -12.25 17.23 22.79
CA ASP A 202 -13.48 17.66 22.06
C ASP A 202 -13.23 18.85 21.09
N GLY A 203 -14.01 18.90 20.00
CA GLY A 203 -14.61 20.14 19.46
C GLY A 203 -13.82 21.17 18.63
N GLU A 204 -14.15 21.22 17.33
CA GLU A 204 -14.29 22.40 16.45
C GLU A 204 -13.08 23.07 15.74
N VAL A 205 -13.03 22.74 14.44
CA VAL A 205 -12.64 23.51 13.24
C VAL A 205 -12.33 25.00 13.44
N GLN A 206 -11.07 25.38 13.18
CA GLN A 206 -10.72 26.70 12.63
C GLN A 206 -9.60 26.56 11.57
N LEU A 207 -9.97 26.83 10.32
CA LEU A 207 -9.07 27.04 9.19
C LEU A 207 -8.15 28.22 9.50
N SER A 208 -6.85 27.97 9.63
CA SER A 208 -5.84 29.02 9.50
C SER A 208 -4.65 28.49 8.71
N ALA A 209 -4.34 29.22 7.63
CA ALA A 209 -3.23 28.95 6.74
C ALA A 209 -1.90 29.17 7.50
N ALA A 210 -1.08 28.13 7.59
CA ALA A 210 0.29 28.24 8.07
C ALA A 210 1.23 27.63 7.02
N LEU A 211 2.12 28.47 6.47
CA LEU A 211 3.26 28.05 5.66
C LEU A 211 4.18 27.14 6.51
N PRO A 212 4.86 26.16 5.91
CA PRO A 212 5.86 25.36 6.62
C PRO A 212 7.11 26.21 6.91
N GLU A 213 7.31 26.54 8.19
CA GLU A 213 8.59 27.00 8.70
C GLU A 213 9.63 25.88 8.61
N ILE A 214 10.63 26.07 7.77
CA ILE A 214 11.82 25.23 7.72
C ILE A 214 12.67 25.56 8.94
N LYS A 215 12.64 24.66 9.94
CA LYS A 215 13.57 24.65 11.07
C LYS A 215 14.97 24.30 10.55
N THR A 216 15.85 25.28 10.42
CA THR A 216 17.29 25.04 10.32
C THR A 216 17.82 24.68 11.70
N THR A 217 18.19 23.42 11.88
CA THR A 217 18.92 22.91 13.03
C THR A 217 20.26 23.62 13.16
N GLU A 218 20.43 24.35 14.25
CA GLU A 218 21.72 24.83 14.73
C GLU A 218 22.51 23.63 15.26
N THR A 219 23.69 23.37 14.69
CA THR A 219 24.70 22.51 15.29
C THR A 219 25.91 23.38 15.54
N ASP A 220 26.04 23.80 16.78
CA ASP A 220 27.14 24.60 17.28
C ASP A 220 28.34 23.66 17.54
N SER A 221 29.47 23.91 16.89
CA SER A 221 30.77 23.43 17.35
C SER A 221 31.87 24.38 16.88
N PRO A 222 32.77 24.82 17.79
CA PRO A 222 33.71 25.88 17.52
C PRO A 222 34.94 25.30 16.83
N ASN A 223 35.29 25.80 15.64
CA ASN A 223 36.66 25.62 15.17
C ASN A 223 37.14 26.86 14.42
N GLN A 224 38.20 27.46 14.98
CA GLN A 224 38.90 28.61 14.43
C GLN A 224 39.48 28.25 13.06
N GLY A 225 38.95 28.88 12.01
CA GLY A 225 39.44 28.71 10.65
C GLY A 225 38.93 29.81 9.71
N SER A 226 39.75 30.86 9.55
CA SER A 226 39.67 31.94 8.54
C SER A 226 38.41 32.84 8.57
N SER A 227 38.59 34.13 8.89
CA SER A 227 37.48 35.12 8.89
C SER A 227 36.79 35.24 7.52
N SER A 228 37.47 34.87 6.44
CA SER A 228 36.92 34.86 5.09
C SER A 228 35.80 33.82 4.89
N LYS A 229 35.82 32.66 5.55
CA LYS A 229 34.75 31.65 5.43
C LYS A 229 33.48 32.05 6.18
N SER A 230 33.61 32.73 7.32
CA SER A 230 32.45 33.27 8.06
C SER A 230 31.78 34.42 7.32
N GLU A 231 32.57 35.29 6.67
CA GLU A 231 32.04 36.36 5.83
C GLU A 231 31.26 35.81 4.63
N LEU A 232 31.80 34.81 3.93
CA LEU A 232 31.12 34.15 2.80
C LEU A 232 29.81 33.46 3.25
N ARG A 233 29.80 32.77 4.38
CA ARG A 233 28.57 32.17 4.92
C ARG A 233 27.51 33.23 5.24
N SER A 234 27.90 34.36 5.80
CA SER A 234 26.98 35.48 6.07
C SER A 234 26.38 36.05 4.78
N ILE A 235 27.20 36.22 3.73
CA ILE A 235 26.73 36.70 2.43
C ILE A 235 25.75 35.71 1.79
N VAL A 236 26.08 34.41 1.78
CA VAL A 236 25.21 33.37 1.23
C VAL A 236 23.88 33.30 1.98
N GLN A 237 23.92 33.36 3.32
CA GLN A 237 22.70 33.30 4.14
C GLN A 237 21.81 34.52 3.94
N LYS A 238 22.41 35.70 3.73
CA LYS A 238 21.68 36.92 3.40
C LYS A 238 21.01 36.83 2.03
N GLU A 239 21.75 36.41 1.01
CA GLU A 239 21.22 36.29 -0.36
C GLU A 239 20.08 35.27 -0.45
N VAL A 240 20.23 34.12 0.21
CA VAL A 240 19.17 33.10 0.29
C VAL A 240 17.92 33.66 0.97
N ARG A 241 18.07 34.44 2.04
CA ARG A 241 16.94 35.07 2.72
C ARG A 241 16.24 36.09 1.82
N ASP A 242 17.00 36.92 1.14
CA ASP A 242 16.47 37.95 0.25
C ASP A 242 15.73 37.32 -0.93
N GLU A 243 16.25 36.22 -1.50
CA GLU A 243 15.61 35.51 -2.60
C GLU A 243 14.34 34.74 -2.17
N VAL A 244 14.33 34.17 -0.96
CA VAL A 244 13.13 33.56 -0.37
C VAL A 244 12.04 34.62 -0.14
N MET A 245 12.40 35.81 0.35
CA MET A 245 11.44 36.91 0.49
C MET A 245 10.90 37.36 -0.87
N ARG A 246 11.76 37.48 -1.88
CA ARG A 246 11.38 37.86 -3.24
C ARG A 246 10.40 36.85 -3.86
N LEU A 247 10.70 35.55 -3.76
CA LEU A 247 9.85 34.48 -4.27
C LEU A 247 8.50 34.41 -3.55
N THR A 248 8.50 34.60 -2.23
CA THR A 248 7.27 34.61 -1.42
C THR A 248 6.36 35.77 -1.85
N ALA A 249 6.93 36.97 -2.03
CA ALA A 249 6.17 38.13 -2.52
C ALA A 249 5.61 37.90 -3.93
N GLN A 250 6.39 37.30 -4.83
CA GLN A 250 5.98 36.98 -6.19
C GLN A 250 4.83 35.94 -6.22
N LEU A 251 4.90 34.91 -5.38
CA LEU A 251 3.85 33.91 -5.24
C LEU A 251 2.56 34.53 -4.68
N GLN A 252 2.67 35.37 -3.66
CA GLN A 252 1.52 36.04 -3.06
C GLN A 252 0.83 36.98 -4.07
N GLN A 253 1.60 37.71 -4.88
CA GLN A 253 1.04 38.52 -5.96
C GLN A 253 0.31 37.66 -7.00
N ARG A 254 0.89 36.54 -7.44
CA ARG A 254 0.26 35.62 -8.40
C ARG A 254 -1.05 35.03 -7.86
N LEU A 255 -1.09 34.69 -6.58
CA LEU A 255 -2.31 34.20 -5.92
C LEU A 255 -3.38 35.29 -5.87
N GLN A 256 -3.00 36.53 -5.55
CA GLN A 256 -3.92 37.67 -5.53
C GLN A 256 -4.50 37.95 -6.93
N ASP A 257 -3.65 38.03 -7.95
CA ASP A 257 -4.09 38.24 -9.34
C ASP A 257 -5.06 37.14 -9.80
N SER A 258 -4.80 35.89 -9.40
CA SER A 258 -5.69 34.77 -9.70
C SER A 258 -7.03 34.87 -8.97
N ALA A 259 -7.03 35.31 -7.71
CA ALA A 259 -8.25 35.51 -6.93
C ALA A 259 -9.11 36.62 -7.53
N ASP A 260 -8.50 37.74 -7.92
CA ASP A 260 -9.18 38.86 -8.55
C ASP A 260 -9.77 38.48 -9.91
N GLN A 261 -9.03 37.70 -10.72
CA GLN A 261 -9.55 37.15 -11.98
C GLN A 261 -10.77 36.24 -11.78
N LEU A 262 -10.73 35.38 -10.75
CA LEU A 262 -11.88 34.52 -10.44
C LEU A 262 -13.08 35.35 -9.99
N ASN A 263 -12.87 36.36 -9.17
CA ASN A 263 -13.93 37.25 -8.72
C ASN A 263 -14.56 38.04 -9.87
N ASP A 264 -13.75 38.56 -10.79
CA ASP A 264 -14.21 39.22 -12.02
C ASP A 264 -15.05 38.29 -12.90
N ASN A 265 -14.63 37.03 -13.03
CA ASN A 265 -15.38 36.03 -13.80
C ASN A 265 -16.72 35.69 -13.13
N ILE A 266 -16.75 35.59 -11.80
CA ILE A 266 -17.98 35.41 -11.03
C ILE A 266 -18.93 36.59 -11.24
N SER A 267 -18.46 37.84 -11.09
CA SER A 267 -19.31 39.02 -11.33
C SER A 267 -19.84 39.11 -12.77
N LYS A 268 -19.03 38.72 -13.77
CA LYS A 268 -19.48 38.64 -15.17
C LYS A 268 -20.56 37.56 -15.39
N LEU A 269 -20.44 36.42 -14.71
CA LEU A 269 -21.43 35.35 -14.75
C LEU A 269 -22.73 35.76 -14.05
N GLU A 270 -22.64 36.41 -12.90
CA GLU A 270 -23.80 36.94 -12.17
C GLU A 270 -24.56 38.00 -12.98
N ALA A 271 -23.85 38.93 -13.62
CA ALA A 271 -24.47 39.92 -14.50
C ALA A 271 -25.16 39.26 -15.72
N LYS A 272 -24.57 38.21 -16.31
CA LYS A 272 -25.20 37.43 -17.38
C LYS A 272 -26.44 36.66 -16.92
N ILE A 273 -26.47 36.21 -15.67
CA ILE A 273 -27.63 35.51 -15.10
C ILE A 273 -28.77 36.49 -14.83
N GLN A 274 -28.49 37.71 -14.37
CA GLN A 274 -29.51 38.75 -14.14
C GLN A 274 -30.13 39.30 -15.43
N VAL A 275 -29.37 39.38 -16.53
CA VAL A 275 -29.90 39.84 -17.85
C VAL A 275 -30.78 38.78 -18.54
N LYS A 276 -30.74 37.53 -18.09
CA LYS A 276 -31.49 36.40 -18.69
C LYS A 276 -32.80 36.07 -17.97
N LYS A 277 -33.18 36.87 -16.97
CA LYS A 277 -34.42 36.78 -16.19
C LYS A 277 -35.34 37.93 -16.55
#